data_AF-A0A2W6D3H3-F1
#
_entry.id   AF-A0A2W6D3H3-F1
#
_cell.length_a   1.000
_cell.length_b   1.000
_cell.length_c   1.000
_cell.angle_alpha   90.00
_cell.angle_beta   90.00
_cell.angle_gamma   90.00
#
_symmetry.space_group_name_H-M   'P 1'
#
loop_
_entity.id
_entity.type
_entity.pdbx_description
1 polymer ?
#
loop_
_entity_poly.entity_id
_entity_poly.type
_entity_poly.pdbx_seq_one_letter_code
_entity_poly.pdbx_strand_id
1 'polypeptide(L)'
;MTDSQRSDVIAEQHVREVAEQITAPREGECLLCYACRQVRDFGCDGTLRWGTRWHGAQHRRPRSFVKRLQRQGGYCDCQVLMDVFRHYPDDDVTPHVCH
;
A
#
# COMPACT_ATOMS: atom_id res chain seq x y z
N MET A 1 -6.56 2.28 -36.74
CA MET A 1 -6.71 2.87 -35.40
C MET A 1 -7.24 4.28 -35.60
N THR A 2 -8.43 4.59 -35.08
CA THR A 2 -9.06 5.92 -35.23
C THR A 2 -8.48 6.91 -34.22
N ASP A 3 -8.69 8.21 -34.44
CA ASP A 3 -8.25 9.26 -33.53
C ASP A 3 -8.86 9.10 -32.11
N SER A 4 -10.11 8.64 -32.04
CA SER A 4 -10.79 8.29 -30.79
C SER A 4 -10.08 7.14 -30.05
N GLN A 5 -9.69 6.07 -30.75
CA GLN A 5 -8.97 4.94 -30.14
C GLN A 5 -7.59 5.33 -29.61
N ARG A 6 -6.95 6.34 -30.22
CA ARG A 6 -5.66 6.87 -29.76
C ARG A 6 -5.82 7.69 -28.48
N SER A 7 -6.87 8.50 -28.40
CA SER A 7 -7.21 9.30 -27.22
C SER A 7 -7.47 8.42 -25.99
N ASP A 8 -8.22 7.33 -26.15
CA ASP A 8 -8.55 6.40 -25.05
C ASP A 8 -7.28 5.78 -24.45
N VAL A 9 -6.34 5.34 -25.30
CA VAL A 9 -5.07 4.77 -24.84
C VAL A 9 -4.24 5.79 -24.05
N ILE A 10 -4.19 7.04 -24.51
CA ILE A 10 -3.45 8.10 -23.81
C ILE A 10 -4.10 8.38 -22.45
N ALA A 11 -5.44 8.45 -22.39
CA ALA A 11 -6.16 8.65 -21.14
C ALA A 11 -5.91 7.51 -20.15
N GLU A 12 -5.97 6.25 -20.61
CA GLU A 12 -5.68 5.09 -19.78
C GLU A 12 -4.24 5.09 -19.24
N GLN A 13 -3.27 5.44 -20.09
CA GLN A 13 -1.87 5.56 -19.68
C GLN A 13 -1.71 6.63 -18.60
N HIS A 14 -2.32 7.81 -18.79
CA HIS A 14 -2.25 8.89 -17.83
C HIS A 14 -2.88 8.50 -16.48
N VAL A 15 -4.04 7.83 -16.49
CA VAL A 15 -4.67 7.33 -15.26
C VAL A 15 -3.76 6.33 -14.53
N ARG A 16 -3.09 5.43 -15.26
CA ARG A 16 -2.16 4.47 -14.66
C ARG A 16 -0.95 5.16 -14.04
N GLU A 17 -0.35 6.13 -14.73
CA GLU A 17 0.79 6.89 -14.22
C GLU A 17 0.44 7.65 -12.95
N VAL A 18 -0.70 8.36 -12.94
CA VAL A 18 -1.18 9.08 -11.75
C VAL A 18 -1.49 8.10 -10.62
N ALA A 19 -2.16 6.99 -10.90
CA ALA A 19 -2.45 5.95 -9.92
C ALA A 19 -1.15 5.38 -9.31
N GLU A 20 -0.12 5.16 -10.12
CA GLU A 20 1.18 4.69 -9.65
C GLU A 20 1.84 5.68 -8.70
N GLN A 21 1.81 6.97 -9.03
CA GLN A 21 2.39 8.05 -8.23
C GLN A 21 1.67 8.23 -6.88
N ILE A 22 0.34 8.34 -6.89
CA ILE A 22 -0.42 8.57 -5.65
C ILE A 22 -0.37 7.36 -4.70
N THR A 23 -0.25 6.16 -5.26
CA THR A 23 -0.15 4.91 -4.48
C THR A 23 1.29 4.47 -4.20
N ALA A 24 2.30 5.22 -4.62
CA ALA A 24 3.69 4.90 -4.30
C ALA A 24 3.97 5.11 -2.80
N PRO A 25 4.83 4.28 -2.17
CA PRO A 25 5.43 4.61 -0.89
C PRO A 25 6.22 5.91 -0.99
N ARG A 26 6.06 6.79 -0.01
CA ARG A 26 6.87 8.00 0.12
C ARG A 26 8.27 7.63 0.63
N GLU A 27 9.23 8.51 0.40
CA GLU A 27 10.57 8.36 0.97
C GLU A 27 10.50 8.31 2.50
N GLY A 28 11.17 7.33 3.12
CA GLY A 28 11.15 7.10 4.57
C GLY A 28 9.83 6.57 5.14
N GLU A 29 8.80 6.32 4.31
CA GLU A 29 7.50 5.85 4.81
C GLU A 29 7.58 4.40 5.28
N CYS A 30 7.32 4.16 6.57
CA CYS A 30 7.29 2.81 7.11
C CYS A 30 6.04 2.04 6.63
N LEU A 31 6.06 0.71 6.76
CA LEU A 31 4.94 -0.15 6.35
C LEU A 31 3.61 0.27 7.02
N LEU A 32 3.65 0.62 8.31
CA LEU A 32 2.46 1.02 9.06
C LEU A 32 1.85 2.31 8.49
N CYS A 33 2.63 3.39 8.39
CA CYS A 33 2.19 4.67 7.82
C CYS A 33 1.63 4.48 6.41
N TYR A 34 2.35 3.74 5.57
CA TYR A 34 1.93 3.46 4.21
C TYR A 34 0.61 2.69 4.19
N ALA A 35 0.50 1.58 4.92
CA ALA A 35 -0.71 0.77 4.94
C ALA A 35 -1.91 1.55 5.51
N CYS A 36 -1.73 2.32 6.59
CA CYS A 36 -2.77 3.21 7.14
C CYS A 36 -3.26 4.20 6.08
N ARG A 37 -2.34 4.91 5.40
CA ARG A 37 -2.70 5.88 4.35
C ARG A 37 -3.47 5.21 3.23
N GLN A 38 -2.98 4.08 2.70
CA GLN A 38 -3.63 3.44 1.57
C GLN A 38 -4.96 2.76 1.93
N VAL A 39 -5.08 2.17 3.12
CA VAL A 39 -6.36 1.61 3.57
C VAL A 39 -7.38 2.72 3.83
N ARG A 40 -6.97 3.86 4.39
CA ARG A 40 -7.86 5.00 4.58
C ARG A 40 -8.32 5.62 3.26
N ASP A 41 -7.39 5.82 2.33
CA ASP A 41 -7.67 6.60 1.10
C ASP A 41 -8.26 5.71 -0.02
N PHE A 42 -7.94 4.40 -0.05
CA PHE A 42 -8.31 3.49 -1.14
C PHE A 42 -8.91 2.14 -0.70
N GLY A 43 -9.04 1.91 0.61
CA GLY A 43 -9.58 0.68 1.17
C GLY A 43 -8.65 -0.54 1.07
N CYS A 44 -9.10 -1.62 1.72
CA CYS A 44 -8.52 -2.96 1.61
C CYS A 44 -9.43 -3.85 0.77
N ASP A 45 -8.85 -4.64 -0.13
CA ASP A 45 -9.57 -5.59 -1.00
C ASP A 45 -9.54 -7.04 -0.47
N GLY A 46 -9.23 -7.21 0.82
CA GLY A 46 -9.08 -8.53 1.44
C GLY A 46 -7.75 -9.23 1.12
N THR A 47 -6.81 -8.54 0.48
CA THR A 47 -5.46 -9.06 0.19
C THR A 47 -4.36 -8.20 0.83
N LEU A 48 -3.09 -8.62 0.67
CA LEU A 48 -1.90 -7.86 1.06
C LEU A 48 -1.41 -6.95 -0.08
N ARG A 49 -2.33 -6.30 -0.80
CA ARG A 49 -2.03 -5.45 -1.96
C ARG A 49 -1.04 -4.36 -1.58
N TRP A 50 -1.33 -3.64 -0.50
CA TRP A 50 -0.52 -2.52 -0.06
C TRP A 50 0.78 -2.99 0.57
N GLY A 51 0.74 -3.96 1.48
CA GLY A 51 1.96 -4.53 2.07
C GLY A 51 2.93 -5.05 1.01
N THR A 52 2.44 -5.76 -0.01
CA THR A 52 3.28 -6.28 -1.10
C THR A 52 3.85 -5.14 -1.95
N ARG A 53 3.05 -4.12 -2.26
CA ARG A 53 3.51 -2.94 -3.02
C ARG A 53 4.61 -2.18 -2.26
N TRP A 54 4.42 -1.92 -0.96
CA TRP A 54 5.42 -1.30 -0.10
C TRP A 54 6.73 -2.08 -0.10
N HIS A 55 6.66 -3.39 0.17
CA HIS A 55 7.85 -4.22 0.20
C HIS A 55 8.53 -4.32 -1.17
N GLY A 56 7.77 -4.34 -2.27
CA GLY A 56 8.31 -4.38 -3.63
C GLY A 56 9.06 -3.10 -4.02
N ALA A 57 8.64 -1.94 -3.50
CA ALA A 57 9.34 -0.68 -3.71
C ALA A 57 10.68 -0.62 -2.95
N GLN A 58 10.74 -1.19 -1.74
CA GLN A 58 11.92 -1.18 -0.88
C GLN A 58 12.90 -2.33 -1.20
N HIS A 59 12.39 -3.47 -1.67
CA HIS A 59 13.13 -4.73 -1.74
C HIS A 59 12.70 -5.63 -2.90
N ARG A 60 13.57 -6.59 -3.27
CA ARG A 60 13.34 -7.50 -4.42
C ARG A 60 12.56 -8.79 -4.11
N ARG A 61 12.22 -9.09 -2.84
CA ARG A 61 11.71 -10.43 -2.43
C ARG A 61 10.36 -10.39 -1.66
N PRO A 62 9.23 -10.14 -2.34
CA PRO A 62 7.92 -9.99 -1.69
C PRO A 62 7.37 -11.25 -1.02
N ARG A 63 7.75 -12.45 -1.48
CA ARG A 63 7.19 -13.72 -0.96
C ARG A 63 7.57 -14.01 0.49
N SER A 64 8.81 -13.73 0.91
CA SER A 64 9.24 -13.94 2.30
C SER A 64 8.56 -12.96 3.26
N PHE A 65 8.29 -11.74 2.77
CA PHE A 65 7.59 -10.71 3.51
C PHE A 65 6.13 -11.08 3.77
N VAL A 66 5.41 -11.54 2.74
CA VAL A 66 4.02 -12.02 2.89
C VAL A 66 3.94 -13.13 3.95
N LYS A 67 4.83 -14.12 3.89
CA LYS A 67 4.86 -15.20 4.88
C LYS A 67 5.12 -14.70 6.30
N ARG A 68 5.93 -13.64 6.46
CA ARG A 68 6.20 -13.04 7.78
C ARG A 68 4.94 -12.37 8.33
N LEU A 69 4.23 -11.58 7.52
CA LEU A 69 2.98 -10.95 7.94
C LEU A 69 1.92 -11.99 8.33
N GLN A 70 1.76 -13.03 7.53
CA GLN A 70 0.79 -14.10 7.79
C GLN A 70 1.09 -14.85 9.11
N ARG A 71 2.36 -15.09 9.44
CA ARG A 71 2.75 -15.68 10.73
C ARG A 71 2.39 -14.80 11.94
N GLN A 72 2.17 -13.51 11.71
CA GLN A 72 1.76 -12.53 12.71
C GLN A 72 0.24 -12.23 12.63
N GLY A 73 -0.52 -12.96 11.82
CA GLY A 73 -1.98 -12.79 11.66
C GLY A 73 -2.42 -11.86 10.52
N GLY A 74 -1.49 -11.24 9.80
CA GLY A 74 -1.80 -10.34 8.68
C GLY A 74 -2.04 -11.10 7.37
N TYR A 75 -3.30 -11.38 7.01
CA TYR A 75 -3.67 -11.96 5.70
C TYR A 75 -4.25 -10.94 4.72
N CYS A 76 -4.65 -9.77 5.21
CA CYS A 76 -4.97 -8.59 4.41
C CYS A 76 -4.39 -7.32 5.04
N ASP A 77 -4.37 -6.21 4.30
CA ASP A 77 -3.81 -4.95 4.79
C ASP A 77 -4.53 -4.43 6.06
N CYS A 78 -5.84 -4.65 6.23
CA CYS A 78 -6.53 -4.33 7.48
C CYS A 78 -6.00 -5.16 8.66
N GLN A 79 -5.78 -6.45 8.48
CA GLN A 79 -5.24 -7.32 9.54
C GLN A 79 -3.78 -7.00 9.84
N VAL A 80 -3.01 -6.50 8.87
CA VAL A 80 -1.68 -5.96 9.16
C VAL A 80 -1.78 -4.83 10.18
N LEU A 81 -2.74 -3.92 10.03
CA LEU A 81 -2.95 -2.83 11.00
C LEU A 81 -3.47 -3.35 12.35
N MET A 82 -4.49 -4.21 12.35
CA MET A 82 -5.18 -4.65 13.57
C MET A 82 -4.46 -5.74 14.38
N ASP A 83 -3.74 -6.63 13.69
CA ASP A 83 -3.16 -7.83 14.29
C ASP A 83 -1.63 -7.79 14.33
N VAL A 84 -0.98 -7.26 13.28
CA VAL A 84 0.50 -7.16 13.22
C VAL A 84 1.00 -5.92 13.97
N PHE A 85 0.31 -4.79 13.82
CA PHE A 85 0.64 -3.51 14.47
C PHE A 85 -0.25 -3.15 15.66
N ARG A 86 -0.93 -4.13 16.28
CA ARG A 86 -1.88 -3.98 17.38
C ARG A 86 -1.44 -3.09 18.56
N HIS A 87 -0.13 -2.98 18.81
CA HIS A 87 0.42 -2.18 19.92
C HIS A 87 0.85 -0.77 19.51
N TYR A 88 0.50 -0.35 18.30
CA TYR A 88 0.68 1.02 17.89
C TYR A 88 -0.33 1.91 18.62
N PRO A 89 0.07 3.03 19.24
CA PRO A 89 -0.83 3.81 20.08
C PRO A 89 -2.04 4.29 19.25
N ASP A 90 -3.22 3.88 19.70
CA ASP A 90 -4.53 4.10 19.05
C ASP A 90 -5.03 5.55 19.17
N ASP A 91 -4.19 6.51 19.59
CA ASP A 91 -4.61 7.87 19.83
C ASP A 91 -4.38 8.76 18.59
N ASP A 92 -5.48 9.20 17.98
CA ASP A 92 -5.54 10.12 16.81
C ASP A 92 -4.79 11.47 17.01
N VAL A 93 -4.22 11.70 18.19
CA VAL A 93 -3.50 12.91 18.59
C VAL A 93 -1.99 12.82 18.41
N THR A 94 -1.40 11.63 18.29
CA THR A 94 0.05 11.48 18.16
C THR A 94 0.44 10.95 16.78
N PRO A 95 0.97 11.80 15.87
CA PRO A 95 1.42 11.34 14.56
C PRO A 95 2.51 10.27 14.67
N HIS A 96 2.39 9.19 13.89
CA HIS A 96 3.51 8.25 13.76
C HIS A 96 4.71 8.94 13.11
N VAL A 97 5.79 9.06 13.87
CA VAL A 97 7.08 9.46 13.34
C VAL A 97 7.81 8.21 12.85
N CYS A 98 8.01 8.12 11.54
CA CYS A 98 8.91 7.12 10.96
C CYS A 98 10.36 7.52 11.33
N HIS A 99 11.11 6.61 11.96
CA HIS A 99 12.55 6.74 12.17
C HIS A 99 13.32 6.04 11.05
#